data_AF-A0A0K2TIU7-F1
#
_entry.id   AF-A0A0K2TIU7-F1
#
_cell.length_a   1.000
_cell.length_b   1.000
_cell.length_c   1.000
_cell.angle_alpha   90.00
_cell.angle_beta   90.00
_cell.angle_gamma   90.00
#
_symmetry.space_group_name_H-M   'P 1'
#
loop_
_entity.id
_entity.type
_entity.pdbx_description
1 polymer ?
#
loop_
_entity_poly.entity_id
_entity_poly.type
_entity_poly.pdbx_seq_one_letter_code
_entity_poly.pdbx_strand_id
1 'polypeptide(L)'
;MSIYDDHSPISDDILEWLLGDEKVASKWKELAIRLHLEPCIPPIDQNISIKRKKFDKQKLKEFMSVWRRASPKTYTQSTLIRVLGQVGCTDMINWLILLRTGDSRKKIEISSLIDASRSTTPLSYSPYSWYSNGGGSNEDRPGESTS
;
A
#
# COMPACT_ATOMS: atom_id res chain seq x y z
N MET A 1 -11.39 8.82 12.64
CA MET A 1 -10.59 7.63 12.32
C MET A 1 -9.17 8.11 12.08
N SER A 2 -8.26 7.85 13.02
CA SER A 2 -6.89 8.37 12.96
C SER A 2 -6.15 7.68 11.83
N ILE A 3 -5.67 8.43 10.84
CA ILE A 3 -4.82 7.93 9.76
C ILE A 3 -3.48 7.35 10.26
N TYR A 4 -3.26 7.27 11.58
CA TYR A 4 -2.03 6.81 12.21
C TYR A 4 -2.12 5.42 12.86
N ASP A 5 -3.25 4.71 12.82
CA ASP A 5 -3.40 3.36 13.40
C ASP A 5 -3.09 2.26 12.38
N ASP A 6 -1.83 2.17 11.95
CA ASP A 6 -1.33 1.00 11.22
C ASP A 6 -0.48 0.13 12.15
N HIS A 7 -0.96 -1.06 12.44
CA HIS A 7 -0.22 -2.05 13.20
C HIS A 7 0.66 -2.93 12.31
N SER A 8 0.82 -2.58 11.03
CA SER A 8 1.67 -3.32 10.11
C SER A 8 3.12 -3.39 10.63
N PRO A 9 3.70 -4.59 10.73
CA PRO A 9 5.09 -4.74 11.11
C PRO A 9 6.01 -4.08 10.08
N ILE A 10 7.21 -3.74 10.51
CA ILE A 10 8.24 -3.20 9.61
C ILE A 10 8.76 -4.36 8.76
N SER A 11 8.62 -4.27 7.44
CA SER A 11 9.12 -5.27 6.49
C SER A 11 10.63 -5.12 6.27
N ASP A 12 11.25 -6.16 5.68
CA ASP A 12 12.67 -6.13 5.33
C ASP A 12 12.98 -5.06 4.28
N ASP A 13 12.05 -4.77 3.36
CA ASP A 13 12.22 -3.69 2.37
C ASP A 13 12.32 -2.32 3.05
N ILE A 14 11.43 -2.04 4.01
CA ILE A 14 11.48 -0.79 4.79
C ILE A 14 12.77 -0.73 5.60
N LEU A 15 13.21 -1.86 6.17
CA LEU A 15 14.49 -1.92 6.87
C LEU A 15 15.64 -1.53 5.94
N GLU A 16 15.72 -2.09 4.74
CA GLU A 16 16.79 -1.76 3.79
C GLU A 16 16.75 -0.28 3.36
N TRP A 17 15.57 0.33 3.25
CA TRP A 17 15.46 1.78 2.99
C TRP A 17 15.98 2.63 4.15
N LEU A 18 15.63 2.28 5.40
CA LEU A 18 16.17 2.96 6.58
C LEU A 18 17.69 2.85 6.65
N LEU A 19 18.24 1.68 6.30
CA LEU A 19 19.68 1.43 6.27
C LEU A 19 20.38 2.15 5.11
N GLY A 20 19.66 2.53 4.06
CA GLY A 20 20.16 3.32 2.94
C GLY A 20 20.22 4.83 3.21
N ASP A 21 19.46 5.33 4.19
CA ASP A 21 19.41 6.75 4.56
C ASP A 21 20.46 7.06 5.64
N GLU A 22 21.51 7.80 5.28
CA GLU A 22 22.60 8.17 6.19
C GLU A 22 22.14 9.03 7.37
N LYS A 23 21.13 9.89 7.15
CA LYS A 23 20.59 10.76 8.19
C LYS A 23 19.80 9.96 9.22
N VAL A 24 19.07 8.94 8.79
CA VAL A 24 18.42 8.00 9.71
C VAL A 24 19.46 7.13 10.42
N ALA A 25 20.43 6.58 9.67
CA ALA A 25 21.47 5.71 10.22
C ALA A 25 22.27 6.40 11.33
N SER A 26 22.74 7.63 11.11
CA SER A 26 23.49 8.41 12.10
C SER A 26 22.70 8.71 13.38
N LYS A 27 21.37 8.67 13.32
CA LYS A 27 20.44 8.99 14.42
C LYS A 27 19.94 7.78 15.21
N TRP A 28 20.57 6.61 15.03
CA TRP A 28 20.10 5.37 15.65
C TRP A 28 20.05 5.41 17.20
N LYS A 29 20.92 6.22 17.84
CA LYS A 29 20.94 6.38 19.30
C LYS A 29 19.71 7.17 19.78
N GLU A 30 19.37 8.25 19.09
CA GLU A 30 18.18 9.04 19.36
C GLU A 30 16.91 8.20 19.16
N LEU A 31 16.88 7.35 18.11
CA LEU A 31 15.78 6.40 17.90
C LEU A 31 15.66 5.42 19.09
N ALA A 32 16.78 4.88 19.57
CA ALA A 32 16.79 3.99 20.74
C ALA A 32 16.26 4.68 22.00
N ILE A 33 16.64 5.94 22.24
CA ILE A 33 16.14 6.73 23.38
C ILE A 33 14.63 6.95 23.27
N ARG A 34 14.13 7.35 22.10
CA ARG A 34 12.69 7.57 21.88
C ARG A 34 11.86 6.29 22.01
N LEU A 35 12.49 5.13 21.84
CA LEU A 35 11.86 3.82 21.98
C LEU A 35 12.06 3.18 23.35
N HIS A 36 12.72 3.88 24.29
CA HIS A 36 13.07 3.37 25.63
C HIS A 36 13.92 2.09 25.56
N LEU A 37 14.85 2.05 24.60
CA LEU A 37 15.82 0.98 24.37
C LEU A 37 17.26 1.46 24.61
N GLU A 38 17.45 2.52 25.40
CA GLU A 38 18.76 3.06 25.77
C GLU A 38 19.75 2.00 26.30
N PRO A 39 19.33 0.99 27.08
CA PRO A 39 20.25 -0.05 27.57
C PRO A 39 20.93 -0.85 26.45
N CYS A 40 20.40 -0.85 25.22
CA CYS A 40 21.05 -1.51 24.09
C CYS A 40 22.12 -0.66 23.40
N ILE A 41 22.23 0.63 23.71
CA ILE A 41 23.20 1.53 23.08
C ILE A 41 24.64 1.10 23.39
N PRO A 42 25.05 0.92 24.68
CA PRO A 42 26.42 0.50 24.98
C PRO A 42 26.88 -0.78 24.28
N PRO A 43 26.12 -1.91 24.30
CA PRO A 43 26.59 -3.12 23.64
C PRO A 43 26.67 -2.98 22.12
N ILE A 44 25.80 -2.19 21.48
CA ILE A 44 25.87 -1.94 20.02
C ILE A 44 27.06 -1.04 19.67
N ASP A 45 27.34 -0.02 20.48
CA ASP A 45 28.42 0.95 20.24
C ASP A 45 29.81 0.36 20.53
N GLN A 46 29.89 -0.49 21.56
CA GLN A 46 31.11 -1.19 21.99
C GLN A 46 31.40 -2.45 21.18
N ASN A 47 30.49 -2.89 20.30
CA ASN A 47 30.74 -3.98 19.35
C ASN A 47 31.68 -3.52 18.22
N ILE A 48 32.85 -3.05 18.65
CA ILE A 48 34.03 -2.75 17.88
C ILE A 48 34.66 -4.11 17.67
N SER A 49 34.31 -4.78 16.57
CA SER A 49 35.20 -5.82 16.08
C SER A 49 36.58 -5.17 15.97
N ILE A 50 37.58 -5.72 16.68
CA ILE A 50 38.92 -5.15 16.92
C ILE A 50 39.61 -4.69 15.62
N LYS A 51 39.11 -5.10 14.45
CA LYS A 51 39.62 -4.79 13.12
C LYS A 51 38.79 -3.77 12.32
N ARG A 52 37.55 -3.44 12.69
CA ARG A 52 36.68 -2.51 11.94
C ARG A 52 35.68 -1.79 12.85
N LYS A 53 35.74 -0.46 12.88
CA LYS A 53 34.69 0.40 13.46
C LYS A 53 33.40 0.14 12.69
N LYS A 54 32.32 -0.27 13.37
CA LYS A 54 31.01 -0.43 12.72
C LYS A 54 30.50 0.94 12.26
N PHE A 55 30.09 1.02 11.00
CA PHE A 55 29.41 2.20 10.46
C PHE A 55 28.01 2.31 11.06
N ASP A 56 27.46 3.52 11.14
CA ASP A 56 26.15 3.76 11.74
C ASP A 56 25.03 2.92 11.10
N LYS A 57 25.14 2.61 9.80
CA LYS A 57 24.27 1.63 9.11
C LYS A 57 24.23 0.27 9.81
N GLN A 58 25.39 -0.27 10.19
CA GLN A 58 25.46 -1.57 10.86
C GLN A 58 24.89 -1.51 12.28
N LYS A 59 25.13 -0.39 12.98
CA LYS A 59 24.58 -0.14 14.31
C LYS A 59 23.06 -0.01 14.27
N LEU A 60 22.52 0.72 13.28
CA LEU A 60 21.09 0.80 13.03
C LEU A 60 20.49 -0.59 12.73
N LYS A 61 21.14 -1.41 11.90
CA LYS A 61 20.68 -2.78 11.62
C LYS A 61 20.59 -3.63 12.88
N GLU A 62 21.62 -3.57 13.72
CA GLU A 62 21.66 -4.29 14.99
C GLU A 62 20.57 -3.78 15.95
N PHE A 63 20.41 -2.46 16.05
CA PHE A 63 19.35 -1.82 16.82
C PHE A 63 17.95 -2.29 16.37
N MET A 64 17.67 -2.29 15.07
CA MET A 64 16.38 -2.74 14.53
C MET A 64 16.12 -4.21 14.88
N SER A 65 17.16 -5.05 14.89
CA SER A 65 17.05 -6.44 15.34
C SER A 65 16.83 -6.57 16.84
N VAL A 66 17.35 -5.66 17.66
CA VAL A 66 17.07 -5.62 19.11
C VAL A 66 15.63 -5.18 19.34
N TRP A 67 15.18 -4.10 18.70
CA TRP A 67 13.81 -3.61 18.82
C TRP A 67 12.77 -4.68 18.45
N ARG A 68 12.97 -5.38 17.33
CA ARG A 68 12.09 -6.48 16.90
C ARG A 68 11.97 -7.60 17.94
N ARG A 69 13.06 -7.92 18.65
CA ARG A 69 13.09 -9.00 19.67
C ARG A 69 12.57 -8.54 21.03
N ALA A 70 12.97 -7.35 21.47
CA ALA A 70 12.64 -6.83 22.79
C ALA A 70 11.18 -6.37 22.89
N SER A 71 10.67 -5.73 21.83
CA SER A 71 9.35 -5.10 21.83
C SER A 71 8.61 -5.38 20.52
N PRO A 72 8.26 -6.64 20.21
CA PRO A 72 7.60 -7.00 18.95
C PRO A 72 6.25 -6.28 18.76
N LYS A 73 5.54 -5.96 19.85
CA LYS A 73 4.27 -5.23 19.82
C LYS A 73 4.42 -3.79 19.33
N THR A 74 5.57 -3.17 19.55
CA THR A 74 5.84 -1.78 19.12
C THR A 74 6.61 -1.72 17.81
N TYR A 75 7.14 -2.85 17.31
CA TYR A 75 7.86 -2.96 16.05
C TYR A 75 6.91 -2.85 14.84
N THR A 76 6.36 -1.65 14.65
CA THR A 76 5.31 -1.32 13.70
C THR A 76 5.67 -0.06 12.93
N GLN A 77 5.13 0.07 11.71
CA GLN A 77 5.36 1.24 10.87
C GLN A 77 4.83 2.53 11.51
N SER A 78 3.68 2.50 12.18
CA SER A 78 3.16 3.67 12.90
C SER A 78 4.09 4.16 14.01
N THR A 79 4.66 3.22 14.77
CA THR A 79 5.62 3.58 15.83
C THR A 79 6.91 4.14 15.22
N LEU A 80 7.39 3.54 14.13
CA LEU A 80 8.54 4.02 13.38
C LEU A 80 8.34 5.45 12.87
N ILE A 81 7.21 5.74 12.21
CA ILE A 81 6.89 7.08 11.70
C ILE A 81 6.86 8.11 12.84
N ARG A 82 6.19 7.77 13.95
CA ARG A 82 6.12 8.65 15.13
C ARG A 82 7.50 8.99 15.66
N VAL A 83 8.36 7.98 15.82
CA VAL A 83 9.71 8.15 16.36
C VAL A 83 10.61 8.91 15.38
N LEU A 84 10.56 8.61 14.09
CA LEU A 84 11.27 9.38 13.06
C LEU A 84 10.87 10.86 13.07
N GLY A 85 9.59 11.17 13.33
CA GLY A 85 9.09 12.53 13.49
C GLY A 85 9.72 13.27 14.66
N GLN A 86 9.89 12.58 15.80
CA GLN A 86 10.51 13.14 17.00
C GLN A 86 12.01 13.42 16.84
N VAL A 87 12.70 12.71 15.92
CA VAL A 87 14.12 12.91 15.63
C VAL A 87 14.34 13.80 14.40
N GLY A 88 13.28 14.19 13.67
CA GLY A 88 13.36 15.09 12.52
C GLY A 88 13.89 14.42 11.24
N CYS A 89 13.53 13.16 11.01
CA CYS A 89 13.82 12.43 9.77
C CYS A 89 12.63 12.52 8.79
N THR A 90 12.25 13.75 8.43
CA THR A 90 11.03 14.04 7.66
C THR A 90 11.01 13.39 6.27
N ASP A 91 12.16 13.30 5.60
CA ASP A 91 12.24 12.72 4.25
C ASP A 91 11.83 11.25 4.26
N MET A 92 12.36 10.47 5.21
CA MET A 92 11.99 9.07 5.40
C MET A 92 10.52 8.90 5.79
N ILE A 93 9.98 9.80 6.63
CA ILE A 93 8.55 9.78 6.97
C ILE A 93 7.70 9.95 5.71
N ASN A 94 8.05 10.91 4.85
CA ASN A 94 7.33 11.14 3.60
C ASN A 94 7.36 9.89 2.70
N TRP A 95 8.52 9.24 2.58
CA TRP A 95 8.63 7.97 1.84
C TRP A 95 7.74 6.87 2.39
N LEU A 96 7.69 6.69 3.71
CA LEU A 96 6.83 5.68 4.35
C LEU A 96 5.34 5.99 4.15
N ILE A 97 4.95 7.27 4.22
CA ILE A 97 3.58 7.71 3.95
C ILE A 97 3.22 7.47 2.47
N LEU A 98 4.13 7.79 1.54
CA LEU A 98 3.94 7.56 0.11
C LEU A 98 3.80 6.08 -0.21
N LEU A 99 4.61 5.21 0.40
CA LEU A 99 4.48 3.76 0.24
C LEU A 99 3.09 3.28 0.66
N ARG A 100 2.64 3.70 1.86
CA ARG A 100 1.35 3.31 2.42
C ARG A 100 0.16 3.80 1.59
N THR A 101 0.24 5.02 1.08
CA THR A 101 -0.82 5.64 0.28
C THR A 101 -0.79 5.22 -1.19
N GLY A 102 0.39 4.83 -1.70
CA GLY A 102 0.60 4.36 -3.07
C GLY A 102 -0.01 3.00 -3.35
N ASP A 103 0.06 2.07 -2.39
CA ASP A 103 -0.55 0.73 -2.51
C ASP A 103 -2.07 0.77 -2.43
N SER A 104 -2.63 1.68 -1.63
CA SER A 104 -4.09 1.80 -1.47
C SER A 104 -4.76 2.43 -2.70
N ARG A 105 -4.15 3.40 -3.38
CA ARG A 105 -4.71 3.96 -4.63
C ARG A 105 -4.66 2.99 -5.80
N LYS A 106 -3.51 2.34 -6.03
CA LYS A 106 -3.34 1.40 -7.15
C LYS A 106 -4.25 0.18 -7.02
N LYS A 107 -4.45 -0.33 -5.80
CA LYS A 107 -5.33 -1.48 -5.58
C LYS A 107 -6.81 -1.13 -5.80
N ILE A 108 -7.26 0.07 -5.42
CA ILE A 108 -8.64 0.54 -5.68
C ILE A 108 -8.86 0.73 -7.19
N GLU A 109 -7.91 1.35 -7.88
CA GLU A 109 -8.00 1.59 -9.32
C GLU A 109 -8.03 0.28 -10.12
N ILE A 110 -7.11 -0.64 -9.84
CA ILE A 110 -7.08 -1.96 -10.51
C ILE A 110 -8.33 -2.78 -10.19
N SER A 111 -8.80 -2.80 -8.94
CA SER A 111 -10.04 -3.52 -8.59
C SER A 111 -11.25 -2.91 -9.28
N SER A 112 -11.34 -1.57 -9.34
CA SER A 112 -12.42 -0.89 -10.07
C SER A 112 -12.39 -1.17 -11.57
N LEU A 113 -11.19 -1.27 -12.19
CA LEU A 113 -11.05 -1.63 -13.60
C LEU A 113 -11.40 -3.10 -13.86
N ILE A 114 -11.07 -4.01 -12.95
CA ILE A 114 -11.44 -5.44 -13.05
C ILE A 114 -12.94 -5.65 -12.82
N ASP A 115 -13.55 -4.94 -11.86
CA ASP A 115 -14.99 -5.00 -11.59
C ASP A 115 -15.81 -4.32 -12.72
N ALA A 116 -15.30 -3.23 -13.29
CA ALA A 116 -15.88 -2.60 -14.47
C ALA A 116 -15.81 -3.53 -15.69
N SER A 117 -14.70 -4.24 -15.90
CA SER A 117 -14.56 -5.19 -17.01
C SER A 117 -15.33 -6.51 -16.79
N ARG A 118 -15.68 -6.85 -15.56
CA ARG A 118 -16.63 -7.95 -15.24
C ARG A 118 -18.11 -7.56 -15.40
N SER A 119 -18.40 -6.26 -15.49
CA SER A 119 -19.77 -5.73 -15.63
C SER A 119 -20.16 -5.43 -17.07
N THR A 120 -19.25 -5.58 -18.04
CA THR A 120 -19.57 -5.47 -19.46
C THR A 120 -20.23 -6.77 -19.94
N THR A 121 -21.49 -6.96 -19.54
CA THR A 121 -22.39 -7.85 -20.28
C THR A 121 -22.48 -7.30 -21.70
N PRO A 122 -22.09 -8.04 -22.76
CA PRO A 122 -22.32 -7.57 -24.11
C PRO A 122 -23.83 -7.49 -24.29
N LEU A 123 -24.35 -6.28 -24.53
CA LEU A 123 -25.68 -6.12 -25.09
C LEU A 123 -25.66 -6.89 -26.42
N SER A 124 -26.24 -8.08 -26.41
CA SER A 124 -26.54 -8.85 -27.60
C SER A 124 -27.48 -7.98 -28.44
N TYR A 125 -26.90 -7.31 -29.43
CA TYR A 125 -27.64 -6.65 -30.48
C TYR A 125 -28.35 -7.75 -31.28
N SER A 126 -29.63 -7.97 -30.98
CA SER A 126 -30.47 -8.91 -31.71
C SER A 126 -31.07 -8.19 -32.94
N PRO A 127 -30.67 -8.52 -34.19
CA PRO A 127 -31.09 -7.76 -35.37
C PRO A 127 -32.39 -8.25 -36.03
N TYR A 128 -33.13 -9.19 -35.43
CA TYR A 128 -34.33 -9.76 -36.06
C TYR A 128 -35.54 -9.69 -35.12
N SER A 129 -36.27 -8.58 -35.18
CA SER A 129 -37.61 -8.43 -34.59
C SER A 129 -38.59 -7.90 -35.64
N TRP A 130 -38.87 -8.70 -36.66
CA TRP A 130 -39.89 -8.37 -37.66
C TRP A 130 -40.57 -9.59 -38.27
N TYR A 131 -40.99 -10.57 -37.48
CA TYR A 131 -42.03 -11.49 -37.95
C TYR A 131 -43.00 -11.92 -36.86
N SER A 132 -44.27 -11.91 -37.28
CA SER A 132 -45.42 -12.61 -36.72
C SER A 132 -46.23 -11.87 -35.68
N ASN A 133 -47.23 -11.11 -36.17
CA ASN A 133 -48.59 -11.57 -35.91
C ASN A 133 -49.51 -11.25 -37.10
N GLY A 134 -49.86 -12.31 -37.84
CA GLY A 134 -50.85 -12.27 -38.90
C GLY A 134 -52.25 -12.17 -38.30
N GLY A 135 -53.01 -11.18 -38.74
CA GLY A 135 -54.39 -10.94 -38.34
C GLY A 135 -55.04 -9.97 -39.30
N GLY A 136 -55.08 -10.33 -40.59
CA GLY A 136 -55.79 -9.58 -41.62
C GLY A 136 -57.10 -10.26 -41.94
N SER A 137 -58.19 -9.76 -41.36
CA SER A 137 -59.56 -10.10 -41.75
C SER A 137 -60.18 -8.90 -42.47
N ASN A 138 -60.59 -9.18 -43.71
CA ASN A 138 -61.75 -8.67 -44.44
C ASN A 138 -61.89 -7.23 -44.96
N GLU A 139 -62.39 -7.21 -46.21
CA GLU A 139 -63.33 -6.26 -46.85
C GLU A 139 -62.79 -4.84 -47.11
N ASP A 140 -62.87 -4.23 -48.30
CA ASP A 140 -63.88 -4.27 -49.35
C ASP A 140 -63.28 -3.80 -50.70
N ARG A 141 -63.74 -4.38 -51.82
CA ARG A 141 -63.58 -3.80 -53.17
C ARG A 141 -64.83 -4.08 -53.99
N PRO A 142 -65.58 -3.06 -54.43
CA PRO A 142 -66.70 -3.26 -55.35
C PRO A 142 -66.38 -2.84 -56.80
N GLY A 143 -66.92 -3.65 -57.73
CA GLY A 143 -67.45 -3.30 -59.07
C GLY A 143 -66.44 -3.04 -60.21
N GLU A 144 -66.36 -3.87 -61.26
CA GLU A 144 -67.22 -3.89 -62.49
C GLU A 144 -66.91 -2.71 -63.45
N SER A 145 -66.70 -2.84 -64.77
CA SER A 145 -67.30 -3.68 -65.81
C SER A 145 -66.41 -3.65 -67.08
N THR A 146 -66.11 -4.80 -67.71
CA THR A 146 -66.65 -5.37 -68.98
C THR A 146 -66.33 -4.68 -70.32
N SER A 147 -65.95 -5.56 -71.25
CA SER A 147 -66.10 -5.54 -72.73
C SER A 147 -65.06 -4.83 -73.57
#